data_AF-A0A949H6V1-F1
#
_entry.id   AF-A0A949H6V1-F1
#
_cell.length_a   1.000
_cell.length_b   1.000
_cell.length_c   1.000
_cell.angle_alpha   90.00
_cell.angle_beta   90.00
_cell.angle_gamma   90.00
#
_symmetry.space_group_name_H-M   'P 1'
#
loop_
_entity.id
_entity.type
_entity.pdbx_description
1 polymer ?
#
loop_
_entity_poly.entity_id
_entity_poly.type
_entity_poly.pdbx_seq_one_letter_code
_entity_poly.pdbx_strand_id
1 'polypeptide(L)' 'MMAEPVRPCSLMGTGGAARLTLEPGGCIFTGTPDGVGMATGRFLVDGDVITTTIEGIGTMTDRCRRISDAPRVV' A
#
# COMPACT_ATOMS: atom_id res chain seq x y z
N MET A 1 4.10 9.54 0.05
CA MET A 1 3.71 8.54 -0.96
C MET A 1 3.86 9.22 -2.31
N MET A 2 4.93 8.94 -3.05
CA MET A 2 5.12 9.54 -4.38
C MET A 2 4.30 8.74 -5.39
N ALA A 3 3.18 9.29 -5.83
CA ALA A 3 2.37 8.72 -6.88
C ALA A 3 2.94 9.17 -8.23
N GLU A 4 3.84 8.37 -8.81
CA GLU A 4 4.14 8.51 -10.23
C GLU A 4 2.90 8.14 -11.05
N PRO A 5 2.67 8.75 -12.23
CA PRO A 5 1.51 8.45 -13.05
C PRO A 5 1.49 6.96 -13.40
N VAL A 6 0.45 6.28 -12.91
CA VAL A 6 0.13 4.90 -13.26
C VAL A 6 0.04 4.81 -14.78
N ARG A 7 0.94 4.05 -15.39
CA ARG A 7 0.84 3.73 -16.80
C ARG A 7 -0.49 3.02 -17.03
N PRO A 8 -1.34 3.47 -17.96
CA PRO A 8 -2.58 2.76 -18.27
C PRO A 8 -2.26 1.34 -18.72
N CYS A 9 -3.08 0.37 -18.30
CA CYS A 9 -2.97 -1.05 -18.65
C CYS A 9 -2.99 -1.36 -20.17
N SER A 10 -3.11 -0.35 -21.04
CA SER A 10 -3.06 -0.52 -22.50
C SER A 10 -1.67 -0.86 -23.06
N LEU A 11 -0.60 -0.81 -22.26
CA LEU A 11 0.75 -1.20 -22.70
C LEU A 11 1.14 -2.63 -22.28
N MET A 12 0.25 -3.62 -22.47
CA MET A 12 0.58 -5.04 -22.29
C MET A 12 0.88 -5.73 -23.63
N GLY A 13 1.73 -5.12 -24.46
CA GLY A 13 2.27 -5.71 -25.68
C GLY A 13 3.58 -6.47 -25.41
N THR A 14 3.61 -7.76 -25.78
CA THR A 14 4.82 -8.59 -26.03
C THR A 14 6.02 -8.48 -25.06
N GLY A 15 6.06 -9.36 -24.05
CA GLY A 15 7.26 -9.62 -23.24
C GLY A 15 6.96 -10.62 -22.12
N GLY A 16 7.71 -11.72 -22.06
CA GLY A 16 7.43 -12.93 -21.26
C GLY A 16 7.62 -12.80 -19.75
N ALA A 17 6.81 -11.98 -19.09
CA ALA A 17 6.53 -12.08 -17.67
C ALA A 17 5.13 -12.70 -17.49
N ALA A 18 4.94 -13.58 -16.51
CA ALA A 18 3.63 -14.16 -16.19
C ALA A 18 2.60 -13.03 -16.05
N ARG A 19 1.66 -12.96 -16.99
CA ARG A 19 0.65 -11.91 -17.04
C ARG A 19 -0.52 -12.35 -16.17
N LEU A 20 -0.76 -11.63 -15.08
CA LEU A 20 -1.98 -11.79 -14.29
C LEU A 20 -3.08 -10.89 -14.88
N THR A 21 -4.26 -11.45 -15.12
CA THR A 21 -5.45 -10.67 -15.49
C THR A 21 -6.10 -10.11 -14.22
N LEU A 22 -6.38 -8.81 -14.20
CA LEU A 22 -7.11 -8.17 -13.11
C LEU A 22 -8.60 -8.13 -13.44
N GLU A 23 -9.42 -8.62 -12.51
CA GLU A 23 -10.86 -8.44 -12.56
C GLU A 23 -11.24 -7.00 -12.17
N PRO A 24 -12.34 -6.44 -12.71
CA PRO A 24 -12.86 -5.15 -12.28
C PRO A 24 -13.04 -5.09 -10.76
N GLY A 25 -12.45 -4.07 -10.13
CA GLY A 25 -12.39 -3.95 -8.67
C GLY A 25 -11.07 -4.46 -8.05
N GLY A 26 -10.16 -5.03 -8.84
CA GLY A 26 -8.80 -5.33 -8.40
C GLY A 26 -8.01 -4.07 -8.06
N CYS A 27 -7.19 -4.13 -7.01
CA CYS A 27 -6.32 -3.03 -6.57
C CYS A 27 -4.85 -3.43 -6.70
N ILE A 28 -4.02 -2.54 -7.25
CA ILE A 28 -2.57 -2.69 -7.29
C ILE A 28 -1.94 -1.69 -6.33
N PHE A 29 -1.11 -2.19 -5.41
CA PHE A 29 -0.28 -1.36 -4.56
C PHE A 29 1.06 -1.13 -5.25
N THR A 30 1.35 0.12 -5.62
CA THR A 30 2.52 0.50 -6.42
C THR A 30 3.83 0.57 -5.65
N GLY A 31 3.81 0.23 -4.36
CA GLY A 31 4.96 0.29 -3.46
C GLY A 31 4.97 1.53 -2.57
N THR A 32 5.74 1.46 -1.49
CA THR A 32 5.96 2.59 -0.57
C THR A 32 7.39 3.10 -0.78
N PRO A 33 7.60 4.44 -0.78
CA PRO A 33 8.94 5.01 -0.74
C PRO A 33 9.69 4.65 0.57
N ASP A 34 10.87 5.23 0.73
CA ASP A 34 11.66 5.10 1.95
C ASP A 34 10.93 5.66 3.20
N GLY A 35 11.40 5.22 4.37
CA GLY A 35 10.87 5.68 5.67
C GLY A 35 9.88 4.73 6.33
N VAL A 36 9.75 3.50 5.83
CA VAL A 36 8.98 2.45 6.51
C VAL A 36 9.58 2.11 7.88
N GLY A 37 8.73 1.77 8.85
CA GLY A 37 9.13 1.47 10.22
C GLY A 37 10.22 0.39 10.34
N MET A 38 10.22 -0.59 9.42
CA MET A 38 11.24 -1.63 9.37
C MET A 38 12.65 -1.08 9.14
N ALA A 39 12.81 -0.04 8.31
CA ALA A 39 14.11 0.57 8.03
C ALA A 39 14.69 1.32 9.25
N THR A 40 13.84 1.70 10.20
CA THR A 40 14.22 2.48 11.40
C THR A 40 14.06 1.71 12.71
N GLY A 41 13.56 0.48 12.66
CA GLY A 41 13.22 -0.33 13.84
C GLY A 41 12.03 0.20 14.65
N ARG A 42 11.29 1.20 14.13
CA ARG A 42 10.13 1.81 14.80
C ARG A 42 8.84 1.25 14.23
N PHE A 43 8.19 0.41 15.01
CA PHE A 43 6.91 -0.19 14.65
C PHE A 43 5.74 0.56 15.28
N LEU A 44 4.57 0.40 14.68
CA LEU A 44 3.33 0.97 15.16
C LEU A 44 2.95 0.37 16.52
N VAL A 45 2.50 1.22 17.43
CA VAL A 45 1.98 0.85 18.75
C VAL A 45 0.49 1.17 18.87
N ASP A 46 -0.16 0.62 19.89
CA ASP A 46 -1.57 0.90 20.14
C ASP A 46 -1.79 2.40 20.38
N GLY A 47 -2.81 2.94 19.71
CA GLY A 47 -3.17 4.36 19.81
C GLY A 47 -2.46 5.27 18.80
N ASP A 48 -1.46 4.77 18.06
CA ASP A 48 -0.79 5.55 17.02
C ASP A 48 -1.80 6.02 15.96
N VAL A 49 -1.58 7.23 15.44
CA VAL A 49 -2.37 7.79 14.35
C VAL A 49 -1.45 7.99 13.16
N ILE A 50 -1.79 7.36 12.04
CA ILE A 50 -1.06 7.46 10.78
C ILE A 50 -1.88 8.31 9.83
N THR A 51 -1.26 9.36 9.30
CA THR A 51 -1.87 10.19 8.25
C THR A 51 -1.07 10.04 6.97
N THR A 52 -1.75 9.65 5.88
CA THR A 52 -1.15 9.52 4.55
C THR A 52 -1.86 10.46 3.59
N THR A 53 -1.10 11.26 2.87
CA THR A 53 -1.61 12.18 1.84
C THR A 53 -1.02 11.84 0.48
N ILE A 54 -1.87 11.85 -0.53
CA ILE A 54 -1.48 11.88 -1.93
C ILE A 54 -2.06 13.16 -2.52
N GLU A 55 -1.17 14.02 -3.04
CA GLU A 55 -1.58 15.26 -3.69
C GLU A 55 -2.56 14.98 -4.84
N GLY A 56 -3.65 15.75 -4.89
CA GLY A 56 -4.70 15.60 -5.90
C GLY A 56 -5.68 14.43 -5.68
N ILE A 57 -5.41 13.50 -4.76
CA ILE A 57 -6.37 12.43 -4.38
C ILE A 57 -7.01 12.75 -3.03
N GLY A 58 -6.20 13.07 -2.01
CA GLY A 58 -6.70 13.38 -0.68
C GLY A 58 -5.81 12.87 0.44
N THR A 59 -6.36 12.92 1.66
CA THR A 59 -5.69 12.51 2.90
C THR A 59 -6.52 11.47 3.64
N MET A 60 -5.85 10.40 4.06
CA MET A 60 -6.41 9.33 4.89
C MET A 60 -5.74 9.39 6.28
N THR A 61 -6.52 9.21 7.33
CA THR A 61 -6.01 9.16 8.71
C THR A 61 -6.60 7.97 9.44
N ASP A 62 -5.73 7.08 9.91
CA ASP A 62 -6.09 5.84 10.57
C ASP A 62 -5.50 5.78 11.97
N ARG A 63 -6.29 5.25 12.92
CA ARG A 63 -5.82 5.00 14.29
C ARG A 63 -5.52 3.51 14.45
N CYS A 64 -4.27 3.19 14.76
CA CYS A 64 -3.83 1.85 15.09
C CYS A 64 -4.46 1.40 16.39
N ARG A 65 -5.16 0.27 16.34
CA ARG A 65 -5.68 -0.42 17.51
C ARG A 65 -5.09 -1.81 17.57
N ARG A 66 -4.38 -2.11 18.66
CA ARG A 66 -3.87 -3.45 18.89
C ARG A 66 -5.05 -4.35 19.26
N ILE A 67 -5.32 -5.33 18.40
CA ILE A 67 -6.30 -6.36 18.69
C ILE A 67 -5.63 -7.40 19.59
N SER A 68 -6.19 -7.62 20.77
CA SER A 68 -5.67 -8.58 21.77
C SER A 68 -5.83 -10.04 21.32
N ASP A 69 -6.73 -10.30 20.37
CA ASP A 69 -7.15 -11.63 19.92
C ASP A 69 -6.94 -11.83 18.41
N ALA A 70 -5.81 -11.33 17.89
CA ALA A 70 -5.51 -11.47 16.46
C ALA A 70 -5.46 -12.98 16.09
N PRO A 71 -6.18 -13.43 15.05
CA PRO A 71 -6.08 -14.81 14.60
C PRO A 71 -4.62 -15.11 14.27
N ARG A 72 -4.08 -16.17 14.89
CA ARG A 72 -2.69 -16.59 14.70
C ARG A 72 -2.52 -16.92 13.21
N VAL A 73 -1.83 -16.05 12.48
CA VAL A 73 -1.44 -16.35 11.10
C VAL A 73 -0.39 -17.46 11.21
N VAL A 74 -0.84 -18.69 10.98
CA VAL A 74 -0.02 -19.90 10.91
C VAL A 74 0.74 -19.96 9.59
#